data_AF-A0AAN8B5N2-F1
#
_entry.id   AF-A0AAN8B5N2-F1
#
_cell.length_a   1.000
_cell.length_b   1.000
_cell.length_c   1.000
_cell.angle_alpha   90.00
_cell.angle_beta   90.00
_cell.angle_gamma   90.00
#
_symmetry.space_group_name_H-M   'P 1'
#
loop_
_entity.id
_entity.type
_entity.pdbx_description
1 polymer ?
#
loop_
_entity_poly.entity_id
_entity_poly.type
_entity_poly.pdbx_seq_one_letter_code
_entity_poly.pdbx_strand_id
1 'polypeptide(L)'
;MTSESTFNMEDFFQTVGEVKSLIEKISCQAEEVERRHGVILSTPNQDKGKKDELALLNNETKKNANLVRAKLKTMQENLPVDENSEGVSVIQRIYKNQHSHLTRCFADVMRGHHNAQISFREKCKAQIQRHLEIVDKATTDEELDDMLHSDNLSIFISDVNSNARISSQALSEIESRHQDIICLESSIKELHEIFADTAMLLEIQGELINNIEKNVTSAAEYVEASKTETYEAVMYKKDRHKIGSLPNFFKSFRRKKAARTAKDQNTSD
;
A
#
# COMPACT_ATOMS: atom_id res chain seq x y z
N MET A 1 27.76 -29.56 -4.38
CA MET A 1 26.89 -28.60 -3.68
C MET A 1 27.17 -27.23 -4.26
N THR A 2 26.27 -26.73 -5.10
CA THR A 2 26.38 -25.41 -5.74
C THR A 2 25.00 -24.76 -5.64
N SER A 3 24.71 -24.20 -4.47
CA SER A 3 23.53 -23.39 -4.17
C SER A 3 23.93 -21.93 -4.01
N GLU A 4 24.66 -21.39 -4.99
CA GLU A 4 25.04 -19.98 -5.01
C GLU A 4 24.35 -19.29 -6.20
N SER A 5 23.44 -18.38 -5.85
CA SER A 5 22.79 -17.39 -6.72
C SER A 5 21.78 -17.91 -7.75
N THR A 6 20.76 -18.64 -7.29
CA THR A 6 19.41 -18.41 -7.84
C THR A 6 18.79 -17.33 -6.97
N PHE A 7 18.55 -16.15 -7.53
CA PHE A 7 17.74 -15.11 -6.89
C PHE A 7 16.47 -15.78 -6.36
N ASN A 8 16.25 -15.80 -5.04
CA ASN A 8 15.25 -16.70 -4.44
C ASN A 8 13.83 -16.19 -4.69
N MET A 9 13.32 -16.53 -5.87
CA MET A 9 11.99 -16.20 -6.33
C MET A 9 10.90 -16.81 -5.43
N GLU A 10 11.21 -17.91 -4.72
CA GLU A 10 10.32 -18.51 -3.71
C GLU A 10 10.11 -17.55 -2.53
N ASP A 11 11.19 -17.01 -1.94
CA ASP A 11 11.10 -16.05 -0.83
C ASP A 11 10.34 -14.78 -1.23
N PHE A 12 10.52 -14.34 -2.49
CA PHE A 12 9.78 -13.22 -3.04
C PHE A 12 8.28 -13.51 -3.15
N PHE A 13 7.89 -14.65 -3.73
CA PHE A 13 6.48 -15.00 -3.84
C PHE A 13 5.82 -15.27 -2.49
N GLN A 14 6.58 -15.82 -1.53
CA GLN A 14 6.15 -15.93 -0.15
C GLN A 14 5.86 -14.54 0.45
N THR A 15 6.76 -13.57 0.24
CA THR A 15 6.57 -12.18 0.68
C THR A 15 5.34 -11.54 0.01
N VAL A 16 5.16 -11.75 -1.30
CA VAL A 16 3.98 -11.28 -2.05
C VAL A 16 2.69 -11.84 -1.45
N GLY A 17 2.66 -13.14 -1.14
CA GLY A 17 1.51 -13.80 -0.51
C GLY A 17 1.18 -13.22 0.87
N GLU A 18 2.20 -12.97 1.69
CA GLU A 18 2.04 -12.35 3.01
C GLU A 18 1.49 -10.93 2.91
N VAL A 19 2.04 -10.10 2.01
CA VAL A 19 1.55 -8.73 1.79
C VAL A 19 0.10 -8.75 1.32
N LYS A 20 -0.25 -9.64 0.38
CA LYS A 20 -1.62 -9.77 -0.11
C LYS A 20 -2.60 -10.14 1.02
N SER A 21 -2.26 -11.13 1.84
CA SER A 21 -3.08 -11.55 2.98
C SER A 21 -3.27 -10.43 4.00
N LEU A 22 -2.24 -9.63 4.27
CA LEU A 22 -2.35 -8.47 5.14
C LEU A 22 -3.25 -7.37 4.55
N ILE A 23 -3.15 -7.10 3.24
CA ILE A 23 -4.04 -6.14 2.57
C ILE A 23 -5.50 -6.59 2.64
N GLU A 24 -5.77 -7.87 2.38
CA GLU A 24 -7.12 -8.46 2.54
C GLU A 24 -7.62 -8.32 3.97
N LYS A 25 -6.76 -8.58 4.97
CA LYS A 25 -7.10 -8.40 6.38
C LYS A 25 -7.46 -6.95 6.71
N ILE A 26 -6.67 -5.97 6.24
CA ILE A 26 -6.96 -4.54 6.43
C ILE A 26 -8.29 -4.16 5.76
N SER A 27 -8.60 -4.73 4.59
CA SER A 27 -9.88 -4.52 3.92
C SER A 27 -11.05 -4.95 4.79
N CYS A 28 -11.00 -6.18 5.36
CA CYS A 28 -12.02 -6.65 6.28
C CYS A 28 -12.12 -5.78 7.55
N GLN A 29 -10.97 -5.32 8.06
CA GLN A 29 -10.94 -4.42 9.22
C GLN A 29 -11.60 -3.07 8.91
N ALA A 30 -11.40 -2.53 7.70
CA ALA A 30 -12.02 -1.28 7.29
C ALA A 30 -13.55 -1.37 7.20
N GLU A 31 -14.08 -2.48 6.67
CA GLU A 31 -15.52 -2.76 6.65
C GLU A 31 -16.08 -2.90 8.08
N GLU A 32 -15.36 -3.59 8.96
CA GLU A 32 -15.76 -3.72 10.36
C GLU A 32 -15.74 -2.38 11.10
N VAL A 33 -14.76 -1.51 10.83
CA VAL A 33 -14.73 -0.12 11.37
C VAL A 33 -15.98 0.65 10.95
N GLU A 34 -16.37 0.59 9.67
CA GLU A 34 -17.59 1.24 9.20
C GLU A 34 -18.85 0.70 9.90
N ARG A 35 -18.93 -0.63 10.09
CA ARG A 35 -20.02 -1.25 10.82
C ARG A 35 -20.08 -0.76 12.27
N ARG A 36 -18.93 -0.68 12.94
CA ARG A 36 -18.82 -0.20 14.34
C ARG A 36 -19.20 1.27 14.47
N HIS A 37 -18.76 2.11 13.53
CA HIS A 37 -19.22 3.50 13.41
C HIS A 37 -20.74 3.58 13.34
N GLY A 38 -21.39 2.77 12.50
CA GLY A 38 -22.86 2.71 12.41
C GLY A 38 -23.54 2.36 13.74
N VAL A 39 -22.98 1.41 14.50
CA VAL A 39 -23.53 1.04 15.82
C VAL A 39 -23.36 2.18 16.83
N ILE A 40 -22.20 2.84 16.86
CA ILE A 40 -21.92 3.98 17.77
C ILE A 40 -22.86 5.15 17.48
N LEU A 41 -23.20 5.41 16.21
CA LEU A 41 -24.17 6.44 15.83
C LEU A 41 -25.61 6.11 16.21
N SER A 42 -25.94 4.82 16.36
CA SER A 42 -27.31 4.34 16.59
C SER A 42 -27.65 4.16 18.07
N THR A 43 -26.66 4.15 18.97
CA THR A 43 -26.87 3.94 20.41
C THR A 43 -26.59 5.21 21.21
N PRO A 44 -27.56 5.72 21.99
CA PRO A 44 -27.33 6.87 22.88
C PRO A 44 -26.28 6.57 23.95
N ASN A 45 -25.34 7.51 24.09
CA ASN A 45 -24.32 7.77 25.10
C ASN A 45 -23.84 6.74 26.16
N GLN A 46 -23.93 5.41 25.99
CA GLN A 46 -23.52 4.47 27.07
C GLN A 46 -22.82 3.17 26.65
N ASP A 47 -22.18 3.08 25.47
CA ASP A 47 -21.45 1.88 25.10
C ASP A 47 -19.94 2.09 25.02
N LYS A 48 -19.33 2.32 26.19
CA LYS A 48 -17.87 2.41 26.33
C LYS A 48 -17.17 1.17 25.78
N GLY A 49 -17.76 -0.02 25.95
CA GLY A 49 -17.24 -1.27 25.41
C GLY A 49 -17.09 -1.24 23.89
N LYS A 50 -18.12 -0.76 23.17
CA LYS A 50 -18.03 -0.61 21.71
C LYS A 50 -16.97 0.39 21.25
N LYS A 51 -16.78 1.49 21.99
CA LYS A 51 -15.72 2.47 21.69
C LYS A 51 -14.33 1.88 21.92
N ASP A 52 -14.15 1.11 22.99
CA ASP A 52 -12.89 0.41 23.29
C ASP A 52 -12.58 -0.65 22.20
N GLU A 53 -13.59 -1.40 21.75
CA GLU A 53 -13.45 -2.36 20.65
C GLU A 53 -13.06 -1.67 19.33
N LEU A 54 -13.63 -0.51 19.01
CA LEU A 54 -13.24 0.29 17.84
C LEU A 54 -11.79 0.77 17.95
N ALA A 55 -11.36 1.22 19.14
CA ALA A 55 -9.98 1.64 19.35
C ALA A 55 -8.99 0.49 19.15
N LEU A 56 -9.31 -0.71 19.65
CA LEU A 56 -8.50 -1.92 19.40
C LEU A 56 -8.41 -2.26 17.91
N LEU A 57 -9.54 -2.18 17.19
CA LEU A 57 -9.58 -2.45 15.76
C LEU A 57 -8.75 -1.44 14.94
N ASN A 58 -8.81 -0.15 15.28
CA ASN A 58 -7.99 0.89 14.65
C ASN A 58 -6.49 0.64 14.92
N ASN A 59 -6.13 0.27 16.15
CA ASN A 59 -4.75 -0.08 16.51
C ASN A 59 -4.24 -1.31 15.72
N GLU A 60 -5.06 -2.34 15.57
CA GLU A 60 -4.70 -3.52 14.78
C GLU A 60 -4.55 -3.18 13.29
N THR A 61 -5.47 -2.37 12.75
CA THR A 61 -5.43 -1.87 11.36
C THR A 61 -4.13 -1.10 11.11
N LYS A 62 -3.77 -0.16 12.01
CA LYS A 62 -2.51 0.57 11.97
C LYS A 62 -1.30 -0.35 12.02
N LYS A 63 -1.30 -1.37 12.87
CA LYS A 63 -0.21 -2.35 12.97
C LYS A 63 -0.03 -3.12 11.65
N ASN A 64 -1.13 -3.62 11.08
CA ASN A 64 -1.10 -4.35 9.81
C ASN A 64 -0.66 -3.44 8.66
N ALA A 65 -1.16 -2.20 8.60
CA ALA A 65 -0.77 -1.21 7.59
C ALA A 65 0.73 -0.87 7.66
N ASN A 66 1.29 -0.74 8.87
CA ASN A 66 2.72 -0.56 9.07
C ASN A 66 3.55 -1.76 8.60
N LEU A 67 3.05 -2.99 8.81
CA LEU A 67 3.73 -4.20 8.34
C LEU A 67 3.72 -4.29 6.81
N VAL A 68 2.60 -3.98 6.18
CA VAL A 68 2.50 -3.89 4.70
C VAL A 68 3.47 -2.84 4.17
N ARG A 69 3.47 -1.63 4.77
CA ARG A 69 4.38 -0.54 4.41
C ARG A 69 5.85 -0.97 4.48
N ALA A 70 6.26 -1.61 5.57
CA ALA A 70 7.63 -2.09 5.74
C ALA A 70 8.00 -3.15 4.69
N LYS A 71 7.12 -4.13 4.45
CA LYS A 71 7.34 -5.17 3.44
C LYS A 71 7.42 -4.62 2.01
N LEU A 72 6.56 -3.66 1.65
CA LEU A 72 6.62 -3.00 0.35
C LEU A 72 7.96 -2.25 0.16
N LYS A 73 8.42 -1.50 1.17
CA LYS A 73 9.75 -0.86 1.14
C LYS A 73 10.87 -1.89 0.95
N THR A 74 10.87 -2.99 1.70
CA THR A 74 11.86 -4.07 1.53
C THR A 74 11.79 -4.72 0.16
N MET A 75 10.60 -4.89 -0.43
CA MET A 75 10.45 -5.40 -1.79
C MET A 75 11.03 -4.44 -2.84
N GLN A 76 10.95 -3.13 -2.60
CA GLN A 76 11.55 -2.10 -3.45
C GLN A 76 13.08 -2.11 -3.36
N GLU A 77 13.64 -2.25 -2.15
CA GLU A 77 15.08 -2.30 -1.89
C GLU A 77 15.73 -3.57 -2.46
N ASN A 78 15.04 -4.71 -2.41
CA ASN A 78 15.53 -6.00 -2.91
C ASN A 78 15.34 -6.18 -4.42
N LEU A 79 15.08 -5.11 -5.17
CA LEU A 79 14.92 -5.20 -6.61
C LEU A 79 16.26 -5.60 -7.26
N PRO A 80 16.32 -6.66 -8.08
CA PRO A 80 17.55 -7.08 -8.73
C PRO A 80 18.11 -5.94 -9.61
N VAL A 81 19.34 -5.52 -9.31
CA VAL A 81 20.13 -4.62 -10.14
C VAL A 81 20.92 -5.48 -11.11
N ASP A 82 20.60 -5.39 -12.41
CA ASP A 82 21.36 -6.07 -13.44
C ASP A 82 22.52 -5.16 -13.88
N GLU A 83 23.72 -5.38 -13.32
CA GLU A 83 24.91 -4.60 -13.67
C GLU A 83 25.51 -4.95 -15.05
N ASN A 84 25.03 -6.01 -15.72
CA ASN A 84 25.70 -6.57 -16.91
C ASN A 84 24.80 -6.89 -18.12
N SER A 85 23.55 -6.42 -18.17
CA SER A 85 22.64 -6.66 -19.29
C SER A 85 22.04 -5.34 -19.80
N GLU A 86 22.09 -5.11 -21.12
CA GLU A 86 21.54 -3.92 -21.80
C GLU A 86 20.00 -3.80 -21.73
N GLY A 87 19.32 -4.56 -20.84
CA GLY A 87 17.87 -4.56 -20.71
C GLY A 87 17.35 -5.05 -19.35
N VAL A 88 16.10 -4.69 -19.05
CA VAL A 88 15.39 -5.10 -17.83
C VAL A 88 15.10 -6.61 -17.90
N SER A 89 15.75 -7.40 -17.04
CA SER A 89 15.53 -8.84 -16.93
C SER A 89 14.05 -9.20 -16.67
N VAL A 90 13.59 -10.35 -17.18
CA VAL A 90 12.24 -10.90 -16.92
C VAL A 90 11.95 -10.96 -15.42
N ILE A 91 12.94 -11.32 -14.61
CA ILE A 91 12.81 -11.39 -13.14
C ILE A 91 12.53 -9.98 -12.58
N GLN A 92 13.29 -8.97 -13.02
CA GLN A 92 13.09 -7.59 -12.59
C GLN A 92 11.70 -7.05 -12.98
N ARG A 93 11.16 -7.46 -14.14
CA ARG A 93 9.79 -7.12 -14.57
C ARG A 93 8.74 -7.75 -13.68
N ILE A 94 8.90 -9.02 -13.30
CA ILE A 94 8.00 -9.71 -12.36
C ILE A 94 7.98 -8.96 -11.03
N TYR A 95 9.15 -8.62 -10.47
CA TYR A 95 9.25 -7.90 -9.21
C TYR A 95 8.55 -6.53 -9.27
N LYS A 96 8.85 -5.72 -10.29
CA LYS A 96 8.24 -4.39 -10.48
C LYS A 96 6.72 -4.46 -10.60
N ASN A 97 6.19 -5.41 -11.39
CA ASN A 97 4.75 -5.56 -11.58
C ASN A 97 4.05 -5.95 -10.28
N GLN A 98 4.60 -6.93 -9.54
CA GLN A 98 4.01 -7.39 -8.28
C GLN A 98 4.05 -6.31 -7.19
N HIS A 99 5.21 -5.69 -7.00
CA HIS A 99 5.35 -4.55 -6.08
C HIS A 99 4.34 -3.45 -6.41
N SER A 100 4.17 -3.15 -7.70
CA SER A 100 3.25 -2.11 -8.11
C SER A 100 1.79 -2.44 -7.86
N HIS A 101 1.38 -3.64 -8.26
CA HIS A 101 0.04 -4.13 -8.02
C HIS A 101 -0.30 -4.08 -6.53
N LEU A 102 0.58 -4.58 -5.67
CA LEU A 102 0.37 -4.59 -4.22
C LEU A 102 0.33 -3.18 -3.62
N THR A 103 1.17 -2.27 -4.08
CA THR A 103 1.14 -0.86 -3.63
C THR A 103 -0.20 -0.21 -3.96
N ARG A 104 -0.71 -0.44 -5.18
CA ARG A 104 -2.02 0.09 -5.59
C ARG A 104 -3.16 -0.52 -4.78
N CYS A 105 -3.17 -1.85 -4.61
CA CYS A 105 -4.16 -2.53 -3.77
C CYS A 105 -4.14 -1.99 -2.32
N PHE A 106 -2.94 -1.80 -1.75
CA PHE A 106 -2.79 -1.23 -0.42
C PHE A 106 -3.33 0.20 -0.35
N ALA A 107 -2.98 1.06 -1.31
CA ALA A 107 -3.48 2.43 -1.39
C ALA A 107 -5.01 2.48 -1.52
N ASP A 108 -5.60 1.57 -2.31
CA ASP A 108 -7.05 1.48 -2.50
C ASP A 108 -7.77 1.11 -1.20
N VAL A 109 -7.27 0.10 -0.47
CA VAL A 109 -7.82 -0.30 0.83
C VAL A 109 -7.67 0.82 1.87
N MET A 110 -6.50 1.46 1.95
CA MET A 110 -6.27 2.55 2.90
C MET A 110 -7.15 3.78 2.61
N ARG A 111 -7.40 4.07 1.33
CA ARG A 111 -8.36 5.10 0.91
C ARG A 111 -9.79 4.74 1.31
N GLY A 112 -10.19 3.47 1.15
CA GLY A 112 -11.48 2.99 1.63
C GLY A 112 -11.67 3.20 3.14
N HIS A 113 -10.66 2.83 3.93
CA HIS A 113 -10.65 3.05 5.38
C HIS A 113 -10.77 4.56 5.74
N HIS A 114 -10.01 5.42 5.05
CA HIS A 114 -10.08 6.87 5.26
C HIS A 114 -11.48 7.44 4.91
N ASN A 115 -12.08 7.00 3.81
CA ASN A 115 -13.43 7.42 3.44
C ASN A 115 -14.47 7.00 4.48
N ALA A 116 -14.34 5.81 5.07
CA ALA A 116 -15.21 5.36 6.16
C ALA A 116 -15.05 6.24 7.42
N GLN A 117 -13.83 6.70 7.70
CA GLN A 117 -13.55 7.65 8.79
C GLN A 117 -14.20 9.02 8.51
N ILE A 118 -13.99 9.61 7.32
CA ILE A 118 -14.62 10.89 6.94
C ILE A 118 -16.15 10.78 7.02
N SER A 119 -16.74 9.72 6.47
CA SER A 119 -18.19 9.47 6.52
C SER A 119 -18.72 9.43 7.97
N PHE A 120 -17.95 8.90 8.92
CA PHE A 120 -18.31 8.93 10.33
C PHE A 120 -18.18 10.33 10.95
N ARG A 121 -17.11 11.09 10.63
CA ARG A 121 -16.95 12.49 11.06
C ARG A 121 -18.17 13.33 10.68
N GLU A 122 -18.59 13.25 9.42
CA GLU A 122 -19.71 14.04 8.91
C GLU A 122 -21.04 13.66 9.58
N LYS A 123 -21.24 12.37 9.88
CA LYS A 123 -22.43 11.92 10.63
C LYS A 123 -22.42 12.41 12.08
N CYS A 124 -21.26 12.43 12.74
CA CYS A 124 -21.12 13.02 14.08
C CYS A 124 -21.39 14.54 14.04
N LYS A 125 -20.84 15.26 13.06
CA LYS A 125 -21.10 16.69 12.85
C LYS A 125 -22.60 16.97 12.68
N ALA A 126 -23.28 16.20 11.81
CA ALA A 126 -24.72 16.32 11.61
C ALA A 126 -25.55 16.02 12.88
N GLN A 127 -25.12 15.05 13.70
CA GLN A 127 -25.76 14.78 14.99
C GLN A 127 -25.58 15.96 15.96
N ILE A 128 -24.38 16.53 16.05
CA ILE A 128 -24.11 17.72 16.88
C ILE A 128 -24.99 18.89 16.45
N GLN A 129 -25.05 19.18 15.15
CA GLN A 129 -25.89 20.24 14.59
C GLN A 129 -27.36 20.06 14.99
N ARG A 130 -27.89 18.85 14.83
CA ARG A 130 -29.26 18.52 15.26
C ARG A 130 -29.48 18.73 16.76
N HIS A 131 -28.50 18.39 17.59
CA HIS A 131 -28.62 18.59 19.05
C HIS A 131 -28.51 20.07 19.44
N LEU A 132 -27.77 20.89 18.70
CA LEU A 132 -27.75 22.34 18.84
C LEU A 132 -29.10 22.97 18.50
N GLU A 133 -29.76 22.52 17.43
CA GLU A 133 -31.11 22.95 17.08
C GLU A 133 -32.16 22.62 18.16
N ILE A 134 -32.03 21.47 18.83
CA ILE A 134 -32.92 21.07 19.94
C ILE A 134 -32.82 22.02 21.14
N VAL A 135 -31.63 22.60 21.38
CA VAL A 135 -31.40 23.58 22.45
C VAL A 135 -31.61 25.03 22.00
N ASP A 136 -32.24 25.22 20.84
CA ASP A 136 -32.56 26.52 20.22
C ASP A 136 -31.31 27.35 19.87
N LYS A 137 -30.18 26.68 19.61
CA LYS A 137 -28.95 27.28 19.12
C LYS A 137 -28.81 26.99 17.62
N ALA A 138 -29.29 27.91 16.79
CA ALA A 138 -29.02 27.87 15.36
C ALA A 138 -27.52 28.06 15.12
N THR A 139 -26.90 27.19 14.32
CA THR A 139 -25.47 27.24 14.00
C THR A 139 -25.30 26.89 12.53
N THR A 140 -24.59 27.74 11.80
CA THR A 140 -24.22 27.48 10.40
C THR A 140 -23.17 26.37 10.30
N ASP A 141 -22.97 25.81 9.11
CA ASP A 141 -22.01 24.72 8.94
C ASP A 141 -20.57 25.19 9.20
N GLU A 142 -20.25 26.42 8.78
CA GLU A 142 -18.95 27.07 9.01
C GLU A 142 -18.71 27.36 10.49
N GLU A 143 -19.70 27.93 11.19
CA GLU A 143 -19.60 28.16 12.64
C GLU A 143 -19.45 26.84 13.40
N LEU A 144 -20.13 25.78 12.97
CA LEU A 144 -20.01 24.47 13.60
C LEU A 144 -18.61 23.88 13.41
N ASP A 145 -18.03 23.99 12.21
CA ASP A 145 -16.64 23.56 12.01
C ASP A 145 -15.68 24.38 12.88
N ASP A 146 -15.83 25.70 12.98
CA ASP A 146 -15.00 26.52 13.88
C ASP A 146 -15.12 26.09 15.35
N MET A 147 -16.35 25.74 15.78
CA MET A 147 -16.61 25.20 17.12
C MET A 147 -15.95 23.82 17.33
N LEU A 148 -15.93 22.96 16.32
CA LEU A 148 -15.26 21.64 16.38
C LEU A 148 -13.73 21.75 16.41
N HIS A 149 -13.15 22.77 15.79
CA HIS A 149 -11.71 23.03 15.87
C HIS A 149 -11.28 23.59 17.24
N SER A 150 -12.23 24.10 18.01
CA SER A 150 -11.96 24.63 19.34
C SER A 150 -11.93 23.50 20.37
N ASP A 151 -10.83 23.36 21.11
CA ASP A 151 -10.73 22.40 22.23
C ASP A 151 -11.63 22.77 23.44
N ASN A 152 -12.50 23.77 23.29
CA ASN A 152 -13.29 24.33 24.37
C ASN A 152 -14.77 23.95 24.25
N LEU A 153 -15.14 22.86 24.94
CA LEU A 153 -16.53 22.36 25.01
C LEU A 153 -17.53 23.41 25.56
N SER A 154 -17.07 24.42 26.31
CA SER A 154 -17.97 25.48 26.82
C SER A 154 -18.60 26.33 25.72
N ILE A 155 -18.02 26.34 24.51
CA ILE A 155 -18.58 27.04 23.34
C ILE A 155 -19.91 26.41 22.90
N PHE A 156 -20.16 25.13 23.21
CA PHE A 156 -21.46 24.50 22.98
C PHE A 156 -22.51 24.89 24.03
N ILE A 157 -22.10 25.41 25.20
CA ILE A 157 -22.96 25.58 26.40
C ILE A 157 -23.30 27.05 26.67
N SER A 158 -22.55 28.01 26.12
CA SER A 158 -22.58 29.45 26.48
C SER A 158 -23.94 30.15 26.41
N ASP A 159 -24.88 29.66 25.58
CA ASP A 159 -26.12 30.38 25.24
C ASP A 159 -27.39 29.50 25.37
N VAL A 160 -27.29 28.36 26.07
CA VAL A 160 -28.40 27.39 26.13
C VAL A 160 -29.51 27.85 27.07
N ASN A 161 -30.74 27.94 26.54
CA ASN A 161 -31.92 28.32 27.32
C ASN A 161 -32.32 27.22 28.35
N SER A 162 -32.90 27.66 29.45
CA SER A 162 -32.96 26.98 30.76
C SER A 162 -33.97 25.81 30.90
N ASN A 163 -34.29 25.10 29.83
CA ASN A 163 -35.04 23.83 29.91
C ASN A 163 -34.11 22.68 30.35
N ALA A 164 -33.77 22.67 31.64
CA ALA A 164 -32.66 21.91 32.23
C ALA A 164 -32.54 20.43 31.80
N ARG A 165 -33.66 19.70 31.63
CA ARG A 165 -33.62 18.27 31.28
C ARG A 165 -33.31 18.00 29.81
N ILE A 166 -33.97 18.70 28.89
CA ILE A 166 -33.78 18.53 27.44
C ILE A 166 -32.41 19.07 27.06
N SER A 167 -32.05 20.24 27.59
CA SER A 167 -30.74 20.85 27.41
C SER A 167 -29.60 19.95 27.91
N SER A 168 -29.76 19.32 29.09
CA SER A 168 -28.72 18.42 29.62
C SER A 168 -28.50 17.17 28.76
N GLN A 169 -29.55 16.56 28.22
CA GLN A 169 -29.40 15.38 27.37
C GLN A 169 -28.76 15.74 26.02
N ALA A 170 -29.19 16.84 25.40
CA ALA A 170 -28.61 17.30 24.14
C ALA A 170 -27.13 17.66 24.29
N LEU A 171 -26.77 18.35 25.37
CA LEU A 171 -25.36 18.68 25.67
C LEU A 171 -24.50 17.44 25.90
N SER A 172 -25.04 16.43 26.60
CA SER A 172 -24.34 15.16 26.83
C SER A 172 -24.07 14.40 25.53
N GLU A 173 -25.00 14.44 24.58
CA GLU A 173 -24.80 13.82 23.26
C GLU A 173 -23.80 14.62 22.42
N ILE A 174 -23.88 15.96 22.43
CA ILE A 174 -22.89 16.83 21.78
C ILE A 174 -21.47 16.51 22.27
N GLU A 175 -21.26 16.45 23.59
CA GLU A 175 -19.98 16.09 24.18
C GLU A 175 -19.49 14.71 23.71
N SER A 176 -20.38 13.71 23.69
CA SER A 176 -20.04 12.35 23.26
C SER A 176 -19.63 12.29 21.79
N ARG A 177 -20.35 12.96 20.89
CA ARG A 177 -20.04 13.02 19.46
C ARG A 177 -18.77 13.82 19.19
N HIS A 178 -18.55 14.90 19.92
CA HIS A 178 -17.31 15.68 19.82
C HIS A 178 -16.10 14.84 20.22
N GLN A 179 -16.20 14.09 21.32
CA GLN A 179 -15.15 13.17 21.73
C GLN A 179 -14.88 12.08 20.67
N ASP A 180 -15.93 11.59 19.98
CA ASP A 180 -15.77 10.63 18.90
C ASP A 180 -15.04 11.24 17.69
N ILE A 181 -15.29 12.50 17.35
CA ILE A 181 -14.55 13.24 16.32
C ILE A 181 -13.07 13.38 16.71
N ILE A 182 -12.77 13.77 17.95
CA ILE A 182 -11.38 13.90 18.44
C ILE A 182 -10.63 12.57 18.33
N CYS A 183 -11.25 11.48 18.79
CA CYS A 183 -10.64 10.14 18.71
C CYS A 183 -10.40 9.71 17.25
N LEU A 184 -11.35 10.00 16.35
CA LEU A 184 -11.23 9.74 14.93
C LEU A 184 -10.07 10.52 14.30
N GLU A 185 -9.96 11.82 14.59
CA GLU A 185 -8.89 12.67 14.06
C GLU A 185 -7.51 12.23 14.53
N SER A 186 -7.37 11.76 15.78
CA SER A 186 -6.15 11.10 16.25
C SER A 186 -5.82 9.87 15.41
N SER A 187 -6.81 9.01 15.16
CA SER A 187 -6.63 7.81 14.33
C SER A 187 -6.22 8.15 12.89
N ILE A 188 -6.78 9.20 12.28
CA ILE A 188 -6.38 9.68 10.95
C ILE A 188 -4.93 10.19 10.97
N LYS A 189 -4.57 11.02 11.96
CA LYS A 189 -3.22 11.56 12.13
C LYS A 189 -2.18 10.44 12.25
N GLU A 190 -2.51 9.38 12.99
CA GLU A 190 -1.62 8.23 13.16
C GLU A 190 -1.38 7.41 11.88
N LEU A 191 -2.28 7.50 10.89
CA LEU A 191 -2.11 6.87 9.58
C LEU A 191 -1.45 7.81 8.55
N HIS A 192 -1.28 9.09 8.88
CA HIS A 192 -0.76 10.11 7.95
C HIS A 192 0.60 9.74 7.36
N GLU A 193 1.53 9.25 8.18
CA GLU A 193 2.85 8.80 7.71
C GLU A 193 2.74 7.64 6.70
N ILE A 194 1.76 6.75 6.88
CA ILE A 194 1.53 5.62 5.97
C ILE A 194 0.99 6.14 4.64
N PHE A 195 0.09 7.13 4.65
CA PHE A 195 -0.41 7.76 3.43
C PHE A 195 0.70 8.50 2.67
N ALA A 196 1.54 9.26 3.37
CA ALA A 196 2.67 9.97 2.76
C ALA A 196 3.67 8.99 2.11
N ASP A 197 4.03 7.92 2.83
CA ASP A 197 4.90 6.87 2.31
C ASP A 197 4.28 6.16 1.09
N THR A 198 2.97 5.85 1.15
CA THR A 198 2.27 5.17 0.06
C THR A 198 2.17 6.05 -1.18
N ALA A 199 1.90 7.35 -1.00
CA ALA A 199 1.91 8.32 -2.09
C ALA A 199 3.29 8.41 -2.75
N MET A 200 4.36 8.44 -1.97
CA MET A 200 5.74 8.41 -2.48
C MET A 200 6.03 7.12 -3.24
N LEU A 201 5.62 5.96 -2.71
CA LEU A 201 5.78 4.66 -3.37
C LEU A 201 5.03 4.61 -4.71
N LEU A 202 3.85 5.23 -4.81
CA LEU A 202 3.09 5.32 -6.06
C LEU A 202 3.75 6.28 -7.06
N GLU A 203 4.26 7.43 -6.60
CA GLU A 203 4.95 8.40 -7.45
C GLU A 203 6.23 7.82 -8.06
N ILE A 204 7.04 7.12 -7.26
CA ILE A 204 8.28 6.46 -7.72
C ILE A 204 7.98 5.40 -8.80
N GLN A 205 6.77 4.83 -8.81
CA GLN A 205 6.37 3.84 -9.81
C GLN A 205 5.94 4.44 -11.15
N GLY A 206 5.53 5.72 -11.19
CA GLY A 206 5.07 6.41 -12.41
C GLY A 206 3.86 5.76 -13.10
N GLU A 207 3.58 6.18 -14.35
CA GLU A 207 2.56 5.56 -15.22
C GLU A 207 2.94 4.12 -15.60
N LEU A 208 2.58 3.19 -14.73
CA LEU A 208 2.68 1.75 -14.93
C LEU A 208 1.69 1.20 -15.99
N ILE A 209 0.92 2.07 -16.63
CA ILE A 209 0.00 1.73 -17.73
C ILE A 209 0.78 1.20 -18.95
N ASN A 210 2.03 1.63 -19.13
CA ASN A 210 2.87 1.18 -20.24
C ASN A 210 3.59 -0.16 -20.00
N ASN A 211 3.36 -0.82 -18.86
CA ASN A 211 4.04 -2.09 -18.58
C ASN A 211 3.43 -3.27 -19.33
N ILE A 212 2.12 -3.37 -19.58
CA ILE A 212 1.58 -4.53 -20.32
C ILE A 212 2.08 -4.53 -21.76
N GLU A 213 1.95 -3.40 -22.46
CA GLU A 213 2.45 -3.25 -23.83
C GLU A 213 3.96 -3.49 -23.89
N LYS A 214 4.75 -2.81 -23.07
CA LYS A 214 6.20 -3.03 -23.00
C LYS A 214 6.56 -4.46 -22.63
N ASN A 215 5.82 -5.09 -21.72
CA ASN A 215 6.05 -6.46 -21.31
C ASN A 215 5.76 -7.46 -22.45
N VAL A 216 4.68 -7.25 -23.19
CA VAL A 216 4.28 -8.08 -24.34
C VAL A 216 5.26 -7.87 -25.49
N THR A 217 5.62 -6.62 -25.81
CA THR A 217 6.60 -6.28 -26.85
C THR A 217 7.96 -6.91 -26.56
N SER A 218 8.50 -6.75 -25.35
CA SER A 218 9.77 -7.40 -24.99
C SER A 218 9.68 -8.93 -24.97
N ALA A 219 8.54 -9.52 -24.63
CA ALA A 219 8.37 -10.97 -24.74
C ALA A 219 8.39 -11.43 -26.21
N ALA A 220 7.77 -10.67 -27.11
CA ALA A 220 7.82 -10.93 -28.55
C ALA A 220 9.25 -10.82 -29.10
N GLU A 221 10.03 -9.82 -28.65
CA GLU A 221 11.45 -9.67 -29.01
C GLU A 221 12.30 -10.89 -28.59
N TYR A 222 12.10 -11.40 -27.35
CA TYR A 222 12.80 -12.60 -26.89
C TYR A 222 12.43 -13.85 -27.69
N VAL A 223 11.15 -14.00 -28.09
CA VAL A 223 10.71 -15.13 -28.91
C VAL A 223 11.33 -15.07 -30.30
N GLU A 224 11.41 -13.88 -30.90
CA GLU A 224 12.01 -13.72 -32.23
C GLU A 224 13.53 -13.97 -32.18
N ALA A 225 14.23 -13.51 -31.14
CA ALA A 225 15.63 -13.85 -30.91
C ALA A 225 15.84 -15.37 -30.69
N SER A 226 14.97 -16.01 -29.93
CA SER A 226 15.03 -17.47 -29.71
C SER A 226 14.80 -18.25 -31.01
N LYS A 227 13.91 -17.75 -31.87
CA LYS A 227 13.60 -18.34 -33.17
C LYS A 227 14.77 -18.21 -34.15
N THR A 228 15.47 -17.08 -34.18
CA THR A 228 16.67 -16.92 -35.02
C THR A 228 17.80 -17.83 -34.54
N GLU A 229 18.05 -17.91 -33.23
CA GLU A 229 19.07 -18.80 -32.64
C GLU A 229 18.77 -20.29 -32.92
N THR A 230 17.51 -20.72 -32.78
CA THR A 230 17.10 -22.11 -33.07
C THR A 230 17.20 -22.43 -34.56
N TYR A 231 16.87 -21.46 -35.43
CA TYR A 231 17.04 -21.62 -36.88
C TYR A 231 18.51 -21.80 -37.25
N GLU A 232 19.40 -20.96 -36.72
CA GLU A 232 20.85 -21.10 -36.92
C GLU A 232 21.35 -22.46 -36.41
N ALA A 233 20.92 -22.90 -35.23
CA ALA A 233 21.28 -24.20 -34.68
C ALA A 233 20.87 -25.37 -35.60
N VAL A 234 19.69 -25.30 -36.23
CA VAL A 234 19.24 -26.29 -37.21
C VAL A 234 20.11 -26.25 -38.48
N MET A 235 20.50 -25.07 -38.94
CA MET A 235 21.41 -24.93 -40.09
C MET A 235 22.79 -25.53 -39.80
N TYR A 236 23.38 -25.24 -38.64
CA TYR A 236 24.64 -25.85 -38.21
C TYR A 236 24.55 -27.39 -38.11
N LYS A 237 23.40 -27.94 -37.69
CA LYS A 237 23.18 -29.40 -37.65
C LYS A 237 23.13 -30.03 -39.04
N LYS A 238 22.54 -29.34 -40.03
CA LYS A 238 22.44 -29.82 -41.42
C LYS A 238 23.79 -29.76 -42.13
N ASP A 239 24.55 -28.68 -41.94
CA ASP A 239 25.85 -28.46 -42.57
C ASP A 239 27.01 -28.77 -41.61
N ARG A 240 27.23 -30.07 -41.31
CA ARG A 240 28.29 -30.53 -40.38
C ARG A 240 29.72 -30.13 -40.78
N HIS A 241 29.95 -29.69 -42.02
CA HIS A 241 31.27 -29.42 -42.59
C HIS A 241 31.60 -27.93 -42.80
N LYS A 242 30.70 -27.00 -42.42
CA LYS A 242 30.92 -25.55 -42.53
C LYS A 242 30.99 -24.86 -41.16
N ILE A 243 31.78 -25.38 -40.23
CA ILE A 243 32.13 -24.62 -39.02
C ILE A 243 33.40 -23.81 -39.32
N GLY A 244 33.29 -22.81 -40.20
CA GLY A 244 34.37 -21.87 -40.50
C GLY A 244 34.52 -20.78 -39.42
N SER A 245 33.46 -20.55 -38.62
CA SER A 245 33.48 -19.67 -37.46
C SER A 245 32.56 -20.23 -36.38
N LEU A 246 33.03 -20.22 -35.13
CA LEU A 246 32.26 -20.70 -33.98
C LEU A 246 31.03 -19.80 -33.74
N PRO A 247 29.85 -20.38 -33.43
CA PRO A 247 28.65 -19.62 -33.10
C PRO A 247 28.90 -18.61 -31.97
N ASN A 248 28.22 -17.47 -32.01
CA ASN A 248 28.41 -16.40 -31.02
C ASN A 248 28.16 -16.86 -29.57
N PHE A 249 27.28 -17.85 -29.37
CA PHE A 249 27.07 -18.51 -28.08
C PHE A 249 28.36 -19.11 -27.49
N PHE A 250 29.25 -19.68 -28.33
CA PHE A 250 30.53 -20.23 -27.89
C PHE A 250 31.61 -19.17 -27.67
N LYS A 251 31.45 -17.95 -28.20
CA LYS A 251 32.42 -16.85 -28.00
C LYS A 251 32.40 -16.33 -26.56
N SER A 252 31.24 -16.31 -25.89
CA SER A 252 31.13 -15.85 -24.49
C SER A 252 31.87 -16.78 -23.52
N PHE A 253 31.82 -18.10 -23.77
CA PHE A 253 32.56 -19.10 -23.00
C PHE A 253 34.09 -18.95 -23.14
N ARG A 254 34.57 -18.52 -24.31
CA ARG A 254 36.00 -18.28 -24.53
C ARG A 254 36.50 -17.04 -23.80
N ARG A 255 35.68 -15.98 -23.71
CA ARG A 255 36.01 -14.74 -22.97
C ARG A 255 36.15 -15.02 -21.45
N LYS A 256 35.27 -15.85 -20.88
CA LYS A 256 35.39 -16.31 -19.47
C LYS A 256 36.61 -17.23 -19.24
N LYS A 257 36.98 -18.07 -20.20
CA LYS A 257 38.15 -18.97 -20.07
C LYS A 257 39.48 -18.20 -20.16
N ALA A 258 39.59 -17.24 -21.08
CA ALA A 258 40.76 -16.38 -21.25
C ALA A 258 41.03 -15.50 -20.01
N ALA A 259 39.96 -14.98 -19.37
CA ALA A 259 40.06 -14.21 -18.14
C ALA A 259 40.51 -15.04 -16.92
N ARG A 260 40.20 -16.35 -16.87
CA ARG A 260 40.71 -17.26 -15.83
C ARG A 260 42.21 -17.58 -16.04
N THR A 261 42.63 -17.88 -17.27
CA THR A 261 44.04 -18.17 -17.57
C THR A 261 44.97 -16.96 -17.40
N ALA A 262 44.49 -15.74 -17.62
CA ALA A 262 45.28 -14.52 -17.37
C ALA A 262 45.43 -14.20 -15.87
N LYS A 263 44.54 -14.71 -15.01
CA LYS A 263 44.63 -14.52 -13.56
C LYS A 263 45.62 -15.49 -12.92
N ASP A 264 45.73 -16.71 -13.44
CA ASP A 264 46.67 -17.72 -12.94
C ASP A 264 48.13 -17.44 -13.35
N GLN A 265 48.38 -16.66 -14.40
CA GLN A 265 49.73 -16.27 -14.83
C GLN A 265 50.31 -15.04 -14.10
N ASN A 266 49.50 -14.29 -13.34
CA ASN A 266 49.94 -13.12 -12.57
C ASN A 266 50.13 -13.41 -11.07
N THR A 267 50.18 -14.70 -10.67
CA THR A 267 50.42 -15.14 -9.28
C THR A 267 51.70 -16.00 -9.13
N SER A 268 52.64 -15.87 -10.06
CA SER A 268 53.97 -16.45 -9.93
C SER A 268 55.02 -15.44 -10.35
N ASP A 269 55.27 -14.49 -9.46
CA ASP A 269 56.58 -13.88 -9.15
C ASP A 269 56.46 -13.14 -7.80
#